data_AF-F4N0V4-F1
#
_entry.id   AF-F4N0V4-F1
#
_cell.length_a   1.000
_cell.length_b   1.000
_cell.length_c   1.000
_cell.angle_alpha   90.00
_cell.angle_beta   90.00
_cell.angle_gamma   90.00
#
_symmetry.space_group_name_H-M   'P 1'
#
loop_
_entity.id
_entity.type
_entity.pdbx_description
1 polymer ?
#
loop_
_entity_poly.entity_id
_entity_poly.type
_entity_poly.pdbx_seq_one_letter_code
_entity_poly.pdbx_strand_id
1 'polypeptide(L)'
;MVAGVMVAARNNTGGVGVAYDTTLGGHYLSNNGSDLTTLGKMSSYDVVNHSWSSKPDFALSHTEGGALNLPNTLKTVMHYAAANGRGGLGTVIVTAGGNQREQGGSAQGSLISHTRFGIQVGAINTPADLSTLQTRSLPFSNPGASLLVSAPGSRVLSSSHHIKTERGAIFGSEYSTEQGTSFAAPIVSGVAALMLQANPNLGYRDVQQILALSARRVKDSASQWRTNSATGWNGGGMHVSHDYGFGRVDARAAVRLAETWTSKNTDANQQYLEKNHHYTIGKPLYSGGLDTSALTMASGLNVEQVEVDFSANVGRLGDLTIN
;
A
#
# COMPACT_ATOMS: atom_id res chain seq x y z
N MET A 1 -10.01 15.73 2.04
CA MET A 1 -9.44 15.64 0.68
C MET A 1 -9.50 14.21 0.15
N VAL A 2 -8.63 13.28 0.59
CA VAL A 2 -8.56 11.90 0.01
C VAL A 2 -9.88 11.12 -0.02
N ALA A 3 -10.80 11.35 0.93
CA ALA A 3 -12.13 10.75 0.93
C ALA A 3 -12.94 11.11 -0.33
N GLY A 4 -12.79 12.32 -0.88
CA GLY A 4 -13.50 12.73 -2.10
C GLY A 4 -13.07 11.92 -3.33
N VAL A 5 -11.81 11.47 -3.39
CA VAL A 5 -11.34 10.57 -4.46
C VAL A 5 -11.99 9.18 -4.33
N MET A 6 -12.17 8.72 -3.09
CA MET A 6 -12.65 7.38 -2.80
C MET A 6 -14.18 7.25 -2.91
N VAL A 7 -14.93 8.18 -2.32
CA VAL A 7 -16.38 8.04 -2.05
C VAL A 7 -17.19 9.33 -2.23
N ALA A 8 -16.71 10.32 -2.99
CA ALA A 8 -17.57 11.47 -3.30
C ALA A 8 -18.87 11.04 -3.99
N ALA A 9 -19.99 11.55 -3.50
CA ALA A 9 -21.31 11.17 -3.97
C ALA A 9 -21.56 11.59 -5.42
N ARG A 10 -22.37 10.81 -6.14
CA ARG A 10 -22.83 11.15 -7.49
C ARG A 10 -24.10 12.03 -7.40
N ASN A 11 -23.93 13.33 -7.21
CA ASN A 11 -25.05 14.25 -6.92
C ASN A 11 -25.01 15.58 -7.71
N ASN A 12 -24.36 15.62 -8.87
CA ASN A 12 -24.16 16.80 -9.71
C ASN A 12 -23.33 17.94 -9.08
N THR A 13 -22.67 17.70 -7.95
CA THR A 13 -21.77 18.66 -7.30
C THR A 13 -20.36 18.09 -7.27
N GLY A 14 -19.38 18.82 -7.79
CA GLY A 14 -17.97 18.42 -7.74
C GLY A 14 -17.64 17.20 -8.60
N GLY A 15 -16.73 16.36 -8.09
CA GLY A 15 -16.34 15.09 -8.70
C GLY A 15 -17.11 13.90 -8.12
N VAL A 16 -16.92 12.72 -8.72
CA VAL A 16 -17.50 11.46 -8.25
C VAL A 16 -16.38 10.54 -7.77
N GLY A 17 -16.55 9.96 -6.58
CA GLY A 17 -15.60 9.01 -6.02
C GLY A 17 -15.64 7.68 -6.75
N VAL A 18 -14.57 6.90 -6.63
CA VAL A 18 -14.49 5.57 -7.26
C VAL A 18 -15.63 4.66 -6.81
N ALA A 19 -15.97 4.66 -5.52
CA ALA A 19 -17.05 3.88 -4.93
C ALA A 19 -18.08 4.81 -4.28
N TYR A 20 -18.81 5.57 -5.11
CA TYR A 20 -19.66 6.70 -4.72
C TYR A 20 -20.90 6.35 -3.86
N ASP A 21 -21.31 5.08 -3.81
CA ASP A 21 -22.42 4.60 -2.96
C ASP A 21 -21.94 3.98 -1.63
N THR A 22 -20.63 4.03 -1.35
CA THR A 22 -20.05 3.47 -0.11
C THR A 22 -20.31 4.39 1.08
N THR A 23 -20.64 3.80 2.24
CA THR A 23 -20.70 4.54 3.52
C THR A 23 -19.30 4.91 4.01
N LEU A 24 -19.12 6.17 4.44
CA LEU A 24 -17.83 6.68 4.91
C LEU A 24 -17.79 6.84 6.43
N GLY A 25 -16.71 6.36 7.05
CA GLY A 25 -16.30 6.75 8.40
C GLY A 25 -14.94 7.44 8.37
N GLY A 26 -14.73 8.39 9.28
CA GLY A 26 -13.45 9.09 9.44
C GLY A 26 -13.02 9.11 10.90
N HIS A 27 -11.77 8.74 11.16
CA HIS A 27 -11.16 8.88 12.49
C HIS A 27 -9.96 9.80 12.40
N TYR A 28 -9.91 10.77 13.30
CA TYR A 28 -8.75 11.61 13.46
C TYR A 28 -7.66 10.86 14.24
N LEU A 29 -6.42 10.98 13.77
CA LEU A 29 -5.21 10.53 14.45
C LEU A 29 -4.38 11.76 14.75
N SER A 30 -3.95 11.91 16.00
CA SER A 30 -3.09 13.02 16.38
C SER A 30 -1.69 12.85 15.78
N ASN A 31 -1.17 13.91 15.17
CA ASN A 31 0.14 13.91 14.49
C ASN A 31 1.34 13.71 15.45
N ASN A 32 1.12 13.73 16.76
CA ASN A 32 2.16 13.51 17.77
C ASN A 32 2.35 12.02 18.13
N GLY A 33 1.55 11.11 17.57
CA GLY A 33 1.64 9.67 17.81
C GLY A 33 1.29 9.22 19.22
N SER A 34 0.76 10.10 20.08
CA SER A 34 0.45 9.80 21.48
C SER A 34 -0.84 9.00 21.67
N ASP A 35 -1.73 9.04 20.68
CA ASP A 35 -3.01 8.34 20.71
C ASP A 35 -3.22 7.55 19.41
N LEU A 36 -3.09 6.24 19.53
CA LEU A 36 -3.31 5.27 18.46
C LEU A 36 -4.59 4.45 18.69
N THR A 37 -5.40 4.80 19.68
CA THR A 37 -6.57 4.01 20.09
C THR A 37 -7.58 3.84 18.96
N THR A 38 -7.70 4.85 18.10
CA THR A 38 -8.62 4.83 16.95
C THR A 38 -8.21 3.81 15.89
N LEU A 39 -6.95 3.37 15.83
CA LEU A 39 -6.53 2.30 14.94
C LEU A 39 -7.19 0.96 15.30
N GLY A 40 -7.53 0.72 16.57
CA GLY A 40 -8.25 -0.49 16.98
C GLY A 40 -9.62 -0.64 16.30
N LYS A 41 -10.21 0.48 15.84
CA LYS A 41 -11.48 0.51 15.12
C LYS A 41 -11.37 0.00 13.68
N MET A 42 -10.16 -0.19 13.14
CA MET A 42 -9.97 -0.69 11.77
C MET A 42 -10.77 -1.96 11.50
N SER A 43 -10.81 -2.88 12.48
CA SER A 43 -11.56 -4.14 12.40
C SER A 43 -13.07 -3.99 12.18
N SER A 44 -13.64 -2.80 12.42
CA SER A 44 -15.06 -2.50 12.23
C SER A 44 -15.39 -2.01 10.81
N TYR A 45 -14.42 -1.93 9.91
CA TYR A 45 -14.58 -1.47 8.54
C TYR A 45 -14.31 -2.58 7.53
N ASP A 46 -14.92 -2.50 6.35
CA ASP A 46 -14.60 -3.39 5.24
C ASP A 46 -13.25 -3.05 4.60
N VAL A 47 -13.03 -1.75 4.38
CA VAL A 47 -11.82 -1.19 3.75
C VAL A 47 -11.36 0.02 4.57
N VAL A 48 -10.07 0.12 4.82
CA VAL A 48 -9.44 1.28 5.47
C VAL A 48 -8.34 1.87 4.60
N ASN A 49 -8.23 3.21 4.60
CA ASN A 49 -7.22 3.94 3.83
C ASN A 49 -6.28 4.69 4.78
N HIS A 50 -4.97 4.44 4.63
CA HIS A 50 -3.91 5.09 5.39
C HIS A 50 -2.96 5.81 4.45
N SER A 51 -3.16 7.12 4.32
CA SER A 51 -2.36 8.01 3.47
C SER A 51 -1.38 8.88 4.28
N TRP A 52 -0.81 8.30 5.34
CA TRP A 52 0.12 8.92 6.29
C TRP A 52 1.27 7.95 6.63
N SER A 53 2.32 8.45 7.28
CA SER A 53 3.47 7.67 7.77
C SER A 53 3.83 8.09 9.19
N SER A 54 4.64 7.29 9.88
CA SER A 54 5.31 7.69 11.13
C SER A 54 6.64 8.36 10.83
N LYS A 55 7.11 9.23 11.74
CA LYS A 55 8.50 9.68 11.76
C LYS A 55 9.18 9.24 13.06
N PRO A 56 10.41 8.71 13.02
CA PRO A 56 11.20 8.40 11.83
C PRO A 56 10.56 7.29 10.97
N ASP A 57 10.84 7.29 9.66
CA ASP A 57 10.30 6.29 8.73
C ASP A 57 10.78 4.89 9.14
N PHE A 58 12.07 4.75 9.47
CA PHE A 58 12.66 3.57 10.10
C PHE A 58 12.64 3.71 11.64
N ALA A 59 12.18 2.67 12.35
CA ALA A 59 12.42 2.56 13.78
C ALA A 59 13.36 1.40 14.07
N LEU A 60 14.37 1.65 14.90
CA LEU A 60 15.08 0.59 15.59
C LEU A 60 14.07 -0.08 16.52
N SER A 61 13.61 -1.28 16.17
CA SER A 61 12.78 -2.08 17.07
C SER A 61 13.67 -2.72 18.13
N HIS A 62 14.21 -1.91 19.05
CA HIS A 62 14.80 -2.45 20.27
C HIS A 62 13.66 -2.68 21.26
N THR A 63 13.44 -3.94 21.63
CA THR A 63 12.51 -4.33 22.70
C THR A 63 13.30 -4.52 23.99
N GLU A 64 13.80 -3.42 24.56
CA GLU A 64 14.25 -3.44 25.96
C GLU A 64 13.13 -2.94 26.88
N GLY A 65 12.85 -3.70 27.94
CA GLY A 65 12.03 -3.24 29.07
C GLY A 65 10.52 -3.47 28.97
N GLY A 66 10.01 -4.22 27.99
CA GLY A 66 8.58 -4.61 27.95
C GLY A 66 7.58 -3.48 27.66
N ALA A 67 8.06 -2.31 27.22
CA ALA A 67 7.20 -1.21 26.77
C ALA A 67 6.63 -1.50 25.36
N LEU A 68 5.35 -1.18 25.15
CA LEU A 68 4.74 -1.15 23.82
C LEU A 68 5.47 -0.12 22.96
N ASN A 69 6.24 -0.59 21.97
CA ASN A 69 6.81 0.29 20.95
C ASN A 69 5.81 0.49 19.79
N LEU A 70 5.88 1.65 19.13
CA LEU A 70 5.00 2.00 18.00
C LEU A 70 5.00 0.91 16.91
N PRO A 71 6.14 0.32 16.49
CA PRO A 71 6.17 -0.76 15.51
C PRO A 71 5.31 -1.98 15.91
N ASN A 72 5.45 -2.48 17.14
CA ASN A 72 4.70 -3.63 17.62
C ASN A 72 3.20 -3.32 17.72
N THR A 73 2.85 -2.09 18.12
CA THR A 73 1.46 -1.65 18.18
C THR A 73 0.82 -1.62 16.79
N LEU A 74 1.50 -1.02 15.80
CA LEU A 74 1.00 -0.96 14.42
C LEU A 74 0.87 -2.37 13.80
N LYS A 75 1.89 -3.23 13.96
CA LYS A 75 1.85 -4.62 13.50
C LYS A 75 0.67 -5.38 14.12
N THR A 76 0.48 -5.25 15.43
CA THR A 76 -0.58 -5.94 16.17
C THR A 76 -1.97 -5.48 15.70
N VAL A 77 -2.18 -4.17 15.56
CA VAL A 77 -3.49 -3.64 15.17
C VAL A 77 -3.84 -3.98 13.73
N MET A 78 -2.87 -3.94 12.81
CA MET A 78 -3.05 -4.37 11.42
C MET A 78 -3.36 -5.86 11.32
N HIS A 79 -2.60 -6.70 12.04
CA HIS A 79 -2.88 -8.13 12.09
C HIS A 79 -4.29 -8.37 12.66
N TYR A 80 -4.64 -7.72 13.77
CA TYR A 80 -5.95 -7.86 14.37
C TYR A 80 -7.08 -7.49 13.39
N ALA A 81 -6.94 -6.40 12.64
CA ALA A 81 -7.92 -5.98 11.63
C ALA A 81 -8.01 -6.96 10.44
N ALA A 82 -6.87 -7.51 9.99
CA ALA A 82 -6.81 -8.52 8.92
C ALA A 82 -7.31 -9.91 9.37
N ALA A 83 -7.18 -10.24 10.65
CA ALA A 83 -7.64 -11.51 11.19
C ALA A 83 -9.11 -11.50 11.59
N ASN A 84 -9.62 -10.39 12.14
CA ASN A 84 -10.95 -10.34 12.77
C ASN A 84 -11.97 -9.49 12.01
N GLY A 85 -11.52 -8.59 11.14
CA GLY A 85 -12.43 -7.76 10.36
C GLY A 85 -13.38 -8.58 9.51
N ARG A 86 -14.57 -8.04 9.23
CA ARG A 86 -15.54 -8.65 8.32
C ARG A 86 -15.88 -10.11 8.66
N GLY A 87 -16.01 -10.42 9.96
CA GLY A 87 -16.32 -11.77 10.44
C GLY A 87 -15.21 -12.80 10.17
N GLY A 88 -13.95 -12.38 10.16
CA GLY A 88 -12.78 -13.23 9.89
C GLY A 88 -12.33 -13.26 8.43
N LEU A 89 -13.03 -12.55 7.53
CA LEU A 89 -12.55 -12.33 6.15
C LEU A 89 -11.36 -11.37 6.09
N GLY A 90 -11.23 -10.51 7.10
CA GLY A 90 -10.19 -9.52 7.22
C GLY A 90 -10.56 -8.18 6.60
N THR A 91 -10.27 -7.12 7.34
CA THR A 91 -10.34 -5.73 6.83
C THR A 91 -9.34 -5.57 5.69
N VAL A 92 -9.75 -4.96 4.59
CA VAL A 92 -8.83 -4.61 3.51
C VAL A 92 -8.09 -3.32 3.88
N ILE A 93 -6.79 -3.44 4.17
CA ILE A 93 -5.96 -2.32 4.60
C ILE A 93 -5.21 -1.77 3.39
N VAL A 94 -5.39 -0.49 3.05
CA VAL A 94 -4.71 0.15 1.92
C VAL A 94 -3.81 1.28 2.43
N THR A 95 -2.55 1.29 2.00
CA THR A 95 -1.53 2.23 2.47
C THR A 95 -0.87 2.96 1.31
N ALA A 96 -0.42 4.19 1.53
CA ALA A 96 0.32 4.96 0.53
C ALA A 96 1.81 4.54 0.47
N GLY A 97 2.40 4.57 -0.73
CA GLY A 97 3.80 4.19 -0.98
C GLY A 97 4.86 5.19 -0.50
N GLY A 98 4.48 6.44 -0.20
CA GLY A 98 5.40 7.52 0.16
C GLY A 98 5.87 8.34 -1.05
N ASN A 99 6.43 9.54 -0.78
CA ASN A 99 6.64 10.59 -1.79
C ASN A 99 8.07 11.17 -1.77
N GLN A 100 9.02 10.47 -1.15
CA GLN A 100 10.38 10.95 -0.89
C GLN A 100 11.40 10.42 -1.90
N ARG A 101 10.99 10.06 -3.12
CA ARG A 101 11.88 9.43 -4.11
C ARG A 101 13.15 10.24 -4.36
N GLU A 102 13.01 11.56 -4.49
CA GLU A 102 14.14 12.47 -4.72
C GLU A 102 15.14 12.50 -3.55
N GLN A 103 14.69 12.18 -2.34
CA GLN A 103 15.55 12.05 -1.16
C GLN A 103 16.06 10.60 -0.94
N GLY A 104 15.85 9.70 -1.90
CA GLY A 104 16.20 8.28 -1.76
C GLY A 104 15.22 7.47 -0.92
N GLY A 105 13.98 7.93 -0.77
CA GLY A 105 12.93 7.24 -0.02
C GLY A 105 12.59 5.87 -0.61
N SER A 106 12.25 4.93 0.28
CA SER A 106 11.88 3.55 -0.07
C SER A 106 10.45 3.27 0.40
N ALA A 107 9.66 2.55 -0.41
CA ALA A 107 8.32 2.10 -0.03
C ALA A 107 8.37 1.13 1.17
N GLN A 108 9.49 0.43 1.36
CA GLN A 108 9.73 -0.46 2.50
C GLN A 108 10.11 0.32 3.76
N GLY A 109 10.29 1.64 3.65
CA GLY A 109 10.85 2.45 4.70
C GLY A 109 9.87 2.87 5.78
N SER A 110 8.57 2.64 5.66
CA SER A 110 7.56 3.15 6.61
C SER A 110 6.84 2.05 7.38
N LEU A 111 6.84 2.18 8.72
CA LEU A 111 6.26 1.22 9.67
C LEU A 111 4.79 0.87 9.44
N ILE A 112 4.03 1.75 8.78
CA ILE A 112 2.60 1.55 8.53
C ILE A 112 2.36 0.92 7.14
N SER A 113 3.29 1.07 6.21
CA SER A 113 3.01 0.77 4.80
C SER A 113 3.60 -0.55 4.33
N HIS A 114 4.71 -1.02 4.93
CA HIS A 114 5.42 -2.24 4.52
C HIS A 114 4.88 -3.54 5.19
N THR A 115 3.59 -3.58 5.52
CA THR A 115 2.99 -4.76 6.16
C THR A 115 2.42 -5.74 5.14
N ARG A 116 2.61 -7.03 5.40
CA ARG A 116 1.97 -8.12 4.67
C ARG A 116 0.43 -8.08 4.70
N PHE A 117 -0.16 -7.42 5.70
CA PHE A 117 -1.61 -7.24 5.79
C PHE A 117 -2.14 -6.12 4.88
N GLY A 118 -1.26 -5.26 4.38
CA GLY A 118 -1.61 -4.06 3.62
C GLY A 118 -1.46 -4.21 2.12
N ILE A 119 -2.27 -3.45 1.39
CA ILE A 119 -2.08 -3.16 -0.04
C ILE A 119 -1.35 -1.83 -0.11
N GLN A 120 -0.04 -1.88 -0.32
CA GLN A 120 0.75 -0.65 -0.48
C GLN A 120 0.67 -0.15 -1.92
N VAL A 121 0.32 1.12 -2.07
CA VAL A 121 -0.03 1.73 -3.36
C VAL A 121 0.98 2.78 -3.79
N GLY A 122 1.63 2.55 -4.92
CA GLY A 122 2.47 3.53 -5.59
C GLY A 122 1.65 4.53 -6.42
N ALA A 123 2.29 5.62 -6.83
CA ALA A 123 1.65 6.64 -7.67
C ALA A 123 2.16 6.61 -9.11
N ILE A 124 1.23 6.78 -10.05
CA ILE A 124 1.51 6.98 -11.47
C ILE A 124 1.38 8.46 -11.79
N ASN A 125 2.44 9.00 -12.39
CA ASN A 125 2.45 10.36 -12.90
C ASN A 125 1.59 10.45 -14.18
N THR A 126 0.90 11.57 -14.32
CA THR A 126 0.12 11.88 -15.52
C THR A 126 1.09 12.00 -16.69
N PRO A 127 0.81 11.37 -17.85
CA PRO A 127 1.61 11.57 -19.05
C PRO A 127 1.70 13.05 -19.41
N ALA A 128 2.75 13.43 -20.15
CA ALA A 128 2.78 14.76 -20.76
C ALA A 128 1.60 14.90 -21.72
N ASP A 129 0.97 16.05 -21.70
CA ASP A 129 -0.09 16.43 -22.63
C ASP A 129 0.27 17.78 -23.23
N LEU A 130 0.86 17.73 -24.43
CA LEU A 130 1.28 18.93 -25.17
C LEU A 130 0.10 19.77 -25.63
N SER A 131 -1.12 19.20 -25.72
CA SER A 131 -2.33 19.96 -26.06
C SER A 131 -2.77 20.90 -24.95
N THR A 132 -2.38 20.60 -23.71
CA THR A 132 -2.62 21.43 -22.53
C THR A 132 -1.34 22.07 -21.97
N LEU A 133 -0.24 22.04 -22.75
CA LEU A 133 1.10 22.51 -22.36
C LEU A 133 1.61 21.89 -21.04
N GLN A 134 1.18 20.67 -20.74
CA GLN A 134 1.54 19.95 -19.53
C GLN A 134 2.77 19.08 -19.78
N THR A 135 3.87 19.40 -19.11
CA THR A 135 5.06 18.56 -19.07
C THR A 135 4.87 17.40 -18.10
N ARG A 136 5.56 16.28 -18.34
CA ARG A 136 5.56 15.12 -17.42
C ARG A 136 6.23 15.52 -16.11
N SER A 137 5.53 15.39 -14.99
CA SER A 137 6.11 15.59 -13.65
C SER A 137 7.18 14.54 -13.36
N LEU A 138 8.25 14.92 -12.66
CA LEU A 138 9.25 13.98 -12.14
C LEU A 138 8.59 12.93 -11.24
N PRO A 139 8.99 11.64 -11.31
CA PRO A 139 8.46 10.62 -10.42
C PRO A 139 8.74 10.98 -8.95
N PHE A 140 7.71 11.02 -8.11
CA PHE A 140 7.85 11.30 -6.68
C PHE A 140 7.58 10.05 -5.81
N SER A 141 6.89 9.04 -6.36
CA SER A 141 6.56 7.80 -5.64
C SER A 141 7.84 7.06 -5.24
N ASN A 142 7.96 6.69 -3.97
CA ASN A 142 9.07 5.86 -3.50
C ASN A 142 9.02 4.50 -4.22
N PRO A 143 10.16 4.00 -4.72
CA PRO A 143 10.26 2.64 -5.21
C PRO A 143 10.39 1.64 -4.05
N GLY A 144 10.00 0.38 -4.28
CA GLY A 144 10.26 -0.73 -3.37
C GLY A 144 9.51 -2.00 -3.73
N ALA A 145 10.01 -3.13 -3.23
CA ALA A 145 9.44 -4.45 -3.48
C ALA A 145 8.07 -4.67 -2.79
N SER A 146 7.75 -3.84 -1.79
CA SER A 146 6.49 -3.93 -1.03
C SER A 146 5.29 -3.31 -1.75
N LEU A 147 5.49 -2.56 -2.84
CA LEU A 147 4.38 -2.03 -3.65
C LEU A 147 3.60 -3.16 -4.32
N LEU A 148 2.30 -3.26 -4.06
CA LEU A 148 1.46 -4.26 -4.70
C LEU A 148 0.98 -3.79 -6.07
N VAL A 149 0.39 -2.59 -6.14
CA VAL A 149 -0.13 -1.97 -7.36
C VAL A 149 0.07 -0.46 -7.29
N SER A 150 -0.16 0.22 -8.40
CA SER A 150 -0.16 1.69 -8.45
C SER A 150 -1.43 2.24 -9.06
N ALA A 151 -1.76 3.48 -8.73
CA ALA A 151 -2.88 4.22 -9.31
C ALA A 151 -2.44 5.65 -9.67
N PRO A 152 -3.21 6.38 -10.50
CA PRO A 152 -2.93 7.80 -10.75
C PRO A 152 -2.81 8.58 -9.44
N GLY A 153 -1.68 9.27 -9.25
CA GLY A 153 -1.41 10.01 -8.01
C GLY A 153 -0.92 11.43 -8.25
N SER A 154 -0.95 11.92 -9.49
CA SER A 154 -0.62 13.30 -9.82
C SER A 154 -1.80 13.94 -10.52
N ARG A 155 -1.98 15.23 -10.29
CA ARG A 155 -3.07 16.02 -10.87
C ARG A 155 -4.46 15.42 -10.58
N VAL A 156 -4.64 14.88 -9.37
CA VAL A 156 -5.90 14.27 -8.95
C VAL A 156 -6.81 15.36 -8.39
N LEU A 157 -7.95 15.59 -9.05
CA LEU A 157 -8.97 16.51 -8.55
C LEU A 157 -9.67 15.91 -7.33
N SER A 158 -9.82 16.71 -6.27
CA SER A 158 -10.55 16.29 -5.08
C SER A 158 -11.24 17.46 -4.38
N SER A 159 -12.20 17.14 -3.51
CA SER A 159 -12.74 18.09 -2.53
C SER A 159 -11.62 18.66 -1.67
N SER A 160 -11.66 19.96 -1.43
CA SER A 160 -10.64 20.70 -0.69
C SER A 160 -11.26 21.53 0.45
N HIS A 161 -10.40 22.21 1.20
CA HIS A 161 -10.82 23.03 2.33
C HIS A 161 -11.24 24.42 1.84
N HIS A 162 -12.55 24.68 1.85
CA HIS A 162 -13.12 26.00 1.61
C HIS A 162 -13.66 26.57 2.92
N ILE A 163 -12.99 27.59 3.47
CA ILE A 163 -13.39 28.23 4.72
C ILE A 163 -13.82 29.65 4.41
N LYS A 164 -15.09 29.96 4.66
CA LYS A 164 -15.63 31.32 4.59
C LYS A 164 -15.83 31.86 6.00
N THR A 165 -15.15 32.95 6.33
CA THR A 165 -15.32 33.64 7.62
C THR A 165 -16.66 34.38 7.68
N GLU A 166 -17.13 34.70 8.87
CA GLU A 166 -18.36 35.48 9.09
C GLU A 166 -18.34 36.85 8.37
N ARG A 167 -17.15 37.45 8.22
CA ARG A 167 -16.95 38.72 7.50
C ARG A 167 -16.78 38.55 5.98
N GLY A 168 -16.97 37.34 5.46
CA GLY A 168 -16.96 37.05 4.03
C GLY A 168 -15.59 36.74 3.41
N ALA A 169 -14.49 36.76 4.17
CA ALA A 169 -13.19 36.33 3.67
C ALA A 169 -13.19 34.82 3.38
N ILE A 170 -12.67 34.43 2.22
CA ILE A 170 -12.59 33.04 1.75
C ILE A 170 -11.12 32.58 1.78
N PHE A 171 -10.89 31.42 2.38
CA PHE A 171 -9.60 30.72 2.38
C PHE A 171 -9.74 29.36 1.70
N GLY A 172 -8.81 29.07 0.79
CA GLY A 172 -8.80 27.84 -0.01
C GLY A 172 -9.88 27.82 -1.09
N SER A 173 -10.15 26.63 -1.61
CA SER A 173 -11.11 26.38 -2.68
C SER A 173 -11.95 25.15 -2.36
N GLU A 174 -13.13 25.03 -2.96
CA GLU A 174 -13.98 23.84 -2.79
C GLU A 174 -13.33 22.58 -3.38
N TYR A 175 -12.51 22.77 -4.42
CA TYR A 175 -11.79 21.71 -5.10
C TYR A 175 -10.35 22.13 -5.35
N SER A 176 -9.45 21.16 -5.25
CA SER A 176 -8.05 21.35 -5.59
C SER A 176 -7.51 20.13 -6.33
N THR A 177 -6.50 20.38 -7.14
CA THR A 177 -5.78 19.37 -7.90
C THR A 177 -4.50 19.04 -7.16
N GLU A 178 -4.35 17.79 -6.76
CA GLU A 178 -3.33 17.37 -5.80
C GLU A 178 -2.36 16.34 -6.38
N GLN A 179 -1.23 16.18 -5.68
CA GLN A 179 -0.20 15.20 -6.02
C GLN A 179 0.27 14.46 -4.78
N GLY A 180 0.42 13.14 -4.90
CA GLY A 180 0.96 12.26 -3.86
C GLY A 180 0.41 10.85 -3.96
N THR A 181 1.14 9.89 -3.41
CA THR A 181 0.65 8.51 -3.18
C THR A 181 -0.59 8.49 -2.30
N SER A 182 -0.79 9.52 -1.47
CA SER A 182 -2.01 9.81 -0.71
C SER A 182 -3.27 9.96 -1.58
N PHE A 183 -3.14 10.25 -2.88
CA PHE A 183 -4.26 10.32 -3.82
C PHE A 183 -4.38 9.07 -4.70
N ALA A 184 -3.32 8.25 -4.79
CA ALA A 184 -3.36 6.94 -5.44
C ALA A 184 -4.01 5.87 -4.55
N ALA A 185 -3.65 5.83 -3.26
CA ALA A 185 -4.22 4.91 -2.28
C ALA A 185 -5.77 4.93 -2.24
N PRO A 186 -6.47 6.09 -2.14
CA PRO A 186 -7.93 6.13 -2.11
C PRO A 186 -8.60 5.63 -3.40
N ILE A 187 -7.92 5.70 -4.55
CA ILE A 187 -8.43 5.07 -5.79
C ILE A 187 -8.49 3.56 -5.60
N VAL A 188 -7.40 2.95 -5.12
CA VAL A 188 -7.34 1.50 -4.87
C VAL A 188 -8.30 1.07 -3.76
N SER A 189 -8.45 1.87 -2.69
CA SER A 189 -9.48 1.63 -1.67
C SER A 189 -10.89 1.60 -2.25
N GLY A 190 -11.22 2.51 -3.17
CA GLY A 190 -12.50 2.48 -3.87
C GLY A 190 -12.65 1.24 -4.76
N VAL A 191 -11.61 0.84 -5.48
CA VAL A 191 -11.63 -0.41 -6.27
C VAL A 191 -11.85 -1.64 -5.38
N ALA A 192 -11.18 -1.71 -4.23
CA ALA A 192 -11.40 -2.77 -3.26
C ALA A 192 -12.85 -2.79 -2.74
N ALA A 193 -13.44 -1.63 -2.45
CA ALA A 193 -14.85 -1.55 -2.06
C ALA A 193 -15.79 -2.08 -3.16
N LEU A 194 -15.54 -1.75 -4.43
CA LEU A 194 -16.29 -2.30 -5.57
C LEU A 194 -16.12 -3.82 -5.71
N MET A 195 -14.93 -4.35 -5.46
CA MET A 195 -14.69 -5.80 -5.45
C MET A 195 -15.50 -6.49 -4.34
N LEU A 196 -15.52 -5.91 -3.14
CA LEU A 196 -16.29 -6.44 -2.01
C LEU A 196 -17.80 -6.31 -2.21
N GLN A 197 -18.25 -5.27 -2.93
CA GLN A 197 -19.65 -5.15 -3.35
C GLN A 197 -20.03 -6.28 -4.31
N ALA A 198 -19.16 -6.62 -5.26
CA ALA A 198 -19.39 -7.70 -6.22
C ALA A 198 -19.31 -9.10 -5.57
N ASN A 199 -18.42 -9.27 -4.60
CA ASN A 199 -18.26 -10.52 -3.85
C ASN A 199 -17.91 -10.25 -2.39
N PRO A 200 -18.90 -10.27 -1.47
CA PRO A 200 -18.65 -9.99 -0.07
C PRO A 200 -17.88 -11.13 0.64
N ASN A 201 -17.69 -12.29 0.01
CA ASN A 201 -17.01 -13.43 0.62
C ASN A 201 -15.49 -13.46 0.40
N LEU A 202 -14.94 -12.49 -0.34
CA LEU A 202 -13.49 -12.36 -0.51
C LEU A 202 -12.81 -12.14 0.83
N GLY A 203 -11.76 -12.92 1.11
CA GLY A 203 -10.82 -12.62 2.17
C GLY A 203 -9.83 -11.53 1.73
N TYR A 204 -9.15 -10.88 2.69
CA TYR A 204 -8.22 -9.79 2.37
C TYR A 204 -7.08 -10.22 1.43
N ARG A 205 -6.61 -11.48 1.54
CA ARG A 205 -5.58 -12.05 0.65
C ARG A 205 -6.11 -12.26 -0.77
N ASP A 206 -7.39 -12.62 -0.91
CA ASP A 206 -8.03 -12.71 -2.23
C ASP A 206 -8.07 -11.35 -2.93
N VAL A 207 -8.37 -10.27 -2.18
CA VAL A 207 -8.35 -8.91 -2.72
C VAL A 207 -6.96 -8.52 -3.20
N GLN A 208 -5.92 -8.82 -2.43
CA GLN A 208 -4.52 -8.59 -2.84
C GLN A 208 -4.18 -9.37 -4.13
N GLN A 209 -4.54 -10.65 -4.19
CA GLN A 209 -4.27 -11.51 -5.33
C GLN A 209 -5.00 -11.05 -6.60
N ILE A 210 -6.28 -10.69 -6.49
CA ILE A 210 -7.07 -10.17 -7.62
C ILE A 210 -6.48 -8.87 -8.15
N LEU A 211 -6.05 -7.96 -7.26
CA LEU A 211 -5.40 -6.71 -7.65
C LEU A 211 -4.10 -6.98 -8.41
N ALA A 212 -3.26 -7.91 -7.92
CA ALA A 212 -2.02 -8.30 -8.59
C ALA A 212 -2.27 -8.91 -9.98
N LEU A 213 -3.19 -9.87 -10.06
CA LEU A 213 -3.54 -10.54 -11.32
C LEU A 213 -4.10 -9.51 -12.32
N SER A 214 -5.08 -8.70 -11.92
CA SER A 214 -5.76 -7.78 -12.84
C SER A 214 -4.93 -6.54 -13.25
N ALA A 215 -3.79 -6.30 -12.62
CA ALA A 215 -2.99 -5.10 -12.84
C ALA A 215 -2.39 -5.03 -14.26
N ARG A 216 -2.36 -3.81 -14.81
CA ARG A 216 -1.83 -3.55 -16.16
C ARG A 216 -0.46 -2.89 -16.09
N ARG A 217 0.49 -3.41 -16.87
CA ARG A 217 1.83 -2.84 -16.97
C ARG A 217 1.77 -1.35 -17.33
N VAL A 218 2.47 -0.52 -16.57
CA VAL A 218 2.61 0.91 -16.87
C VAL A 218 3.65 1.07 -17.98
N LYS A 219 3.31 1.84 -19.02
CA LYS A 219 4.24 2.19 -20.09
C LYS A 219 5.20 3.28 -19.60
N ASP A 220 6.30 2.86 -19.00
CA ASP A 220 7.36 3.73 -18.54
C ASP A 220 8.72 3.12 -18.84
N SER A 221 9.49 3.77 -19.73
CA SER A 221 10.81 3.30 -20.16
C SER A 221 11.88 3.44 -19.08
N ALA A 222 11.64 4.29 -18.06
CA ALA A 222 12.56 4.47 -16.94
C ALA A 222 12.43 3.36 -15.88
N SER A 223 11.28 2.66 -15.85
CA SER A 223 11.01 1.61 -14.88
C SER A 223 11.56 0.27 -15.36
N GLN A 224 12.23 -0.44 -14.45
CA GLN A 224 12.68 -1.81 -14.68
C GLN A 224 11.53 -2.79 -14.40
N TRP A 225 11.14 -3.54 -15.42
CA TRP A 225 10.10 -4.57 -15.31
C TRP A 225 10.72 -5.96 -15.37
N ARG A 226 10.26 -6.84 -14.49
CA ARG A 226 10.61 -8.27 -14.47
C ARG A 226 9.35 -9.10 -14.61
N THR A 227 9.50 -10.33 -15.05
CA THR A 227 8.45 -11.34 -15.03
C THR A 227 8.80 -12.34 -13.94
N ASN A 228 7.90 -12.55 -12.97
CA ASN A 228 8.13 -13.51 -11.90
C ASN A 228 7.89 -14.96 -12.39
N SER A 229 8.14 -15.94 -11.52
CA SER A 229 7.96 -17.37 -11.85
C SER A 229 6.54 -17.89 -11.56
N ALA A 230 5.56 -17.02 -11.34
CA ALA A 230 4.18 -17.46 -11.13
C ALA A 230 3.64 -18.16 -12.39
N THR A 231 2.69 -19.07 -12.20
CA THR A 231 2.03 -19.79 -13.33
C THR A 231 0.52 -19.50 -13.39
N GLY A 232 -0.01 -18.78 -12.40
CA GLY A 232 -1.44 -18.45 -12.29
C GLY A 232 -1.94 -17.39 -13.26
N TRP A 233 -1.06 -16.76 -14.06
CA TRP A 233 -1.42 -15.73 -15.03
C TRP A 233 -1.29 -16.25 -16.46
N ASN A 234 -2.38 -16.80 -17.02
CA ASN A 234 -2.41 -17.39 -18.37
C ASN A 234 -1.27 -18.41 -18.62
N GLY A 235 -0.87 -19.17 -17.59
CA GLY A 235 0.23 -20.13 -17.68
C GLY A 235 1.64 -19.53 -17.66
N GLY A 236 1.77 -18.21 -17.48
CA GLY A 236 3.04 -17.51 -17.39
C GLY A 236 3.15 -16.62 -16.14
N GLY A 237 4.31 -15.97 -16.02
CA GLY A 237 4.63 -15.07 -14.92
C GLY A 237 3.89 -13.74 -14.96
N MET A 238 3.68 -13.18 -13.77
CA MET A 238 3.18 -11.81 -13.61
C MET A 238 4.32 -10.81 -13.78
N HIS A 239 4.01 -9.67 -14.38
CA HIS A 239 4.95 -8.55 -14.51
C HIS A 239 5.03 -7.79 -13.18
N VAL A 240 6.22 -7.39 -12.78
CA VAL A 240 6.48 -6.66 -11.53
C VAL A 240 7.54 -5.59 -11.74
N SER A 241 7.38 -4.45 -11.08
CA SER A 241 8.33 -3.34 -11.02
C SER A 241 8.41 -2.81 -9.60
N HIS A 242 9.60 -2.42 -9.15
CA HIS A 242 9.74 -1.72 -7.88
C HIS A 242 9.18 -0.29 -7.93
N ASP A 243 8.87 0.27 -9.11
CA ASP A 243 8.22 1.57 -9.24
C ASP A 243 6.68 1.47 -9.19
N TYR A 244 6.13 0.34 -9.61
CA TYR A 244 4.69 0.20 -9.88
C TYR A 244 4.02 -1.06 -9.31
N GLY A 245 4.74 -1.88 -8.56
CA GLY A 245 4.28 -3.21 -8.14
C GLY A 245 3.95 -4.09 -9.34
N PHE A 246 2.83 -4.80 -9.28
CA PHE A 246 2.23 -5.50 -10.42
C PHE A 246 1.63 -4.56 -11.47
N GLY A 247 1.66 -3.24 -11.28
CA GLY A 247 1.27 -2.25 -12.26
C GLY A 247 0.02 -1.46 -11.88
N ARG A 248 -0.58 -0.81 -12.89
CA ARG A 248 -1.74 0.05 -12.71
C ARG A 248 -2.98 -0.77 -12.37
N VAL A 249 -3.69 -0.37 -11.32
CA VAL A 249 -4.99 -0.93 -10.97
C VAL A 249 -5.97 -0.84 -12.14
N ASP A 250 -6.72 -1.92 -12.39
CA ASP A 250 -7.80 -1.99 -13.38
C ASP A 250 -9.09 -2.39 -12.68
N ALA A 251 -9.92 -1.38 -12.38
CA ALA A 251 -11.18 -1.59 -11.66
C ALA A 251 -12.11 -2.58 -12.38
N ARG A 252 -12.19 -2.54 -13.71
CA ARG A 252 -13.07 -3.42 -14.47
C ARG A 252 -12.60 -4.86 -14.38
N ALA A 253 -11.31 -5.11 -14.61
CA ALA A 253 -10.77 -6.47 -14.55
C ALA A 253 -10.81 -7.03 -13.12
N ALA A 254 -10.48 -6.20 -12.11
CA ALA A 254 -10.53 -6.61 -10.71
C ALA A 254 -11.95 -7.01 -10.27
N VAL A 255 -12.96 -6.19 -10.57
CA VAL A 255 -14.36 -6.49 -10.21
C VAL A 255 -14.87 -7.73 -10.96
N ARG A 256 -14.57 -7.87 -12.26
CA ARG A 256 -14.97 -9.07 -13.02
C ARG A 256 -14.33 -10.35 -12.49
N LEU A 257 -13.08 -10.28 -12.06
CA LEU A 257 -12.42 -11.44 -11.45
C LEU A 257 -13.02 -11.76 -10.07
N ALA A 258 -13.37 -10.73 -9.29
CA ALA A 258 -14.04 -10.87 -7.99
C ALA A 258 -15.41 -11.57 -8.10
N GLU A 259 -16.22 -11.23 -9.11
CA GLU A 259 -17.54 -11.84 -9.35
C GLU A 259 -17.49 -13.37 -9.48
N THR A 260 -16.38 -13.91 -10.02
CA THR A 260 -16.20 -15.35 -10.25
C THR A 260 -15.21 -16.00 -9.28
N TRP A 261 -14.70 -15.26 -8.31
CA TRP A 261 -13.68 -15.77 -7.39
C TRP A 261 -14.29 -16.69 -6.33
N THR A 262 -13.75 -17.91 -6.23
CA THR A 262 -14.29 -18.96 -5.34
C THR A 262 -13.43 -19.21 -4.10
N SER A 263 -12.16 -18.82 -4.13
CA SER A 263 -11.27 -18.99 -2.98
C SER A 263 -11.63 -18.02 -1.86
N LYS A 264 -11.30 -18.40 -0.63
CA LYS A 264 -11.50 -17.60 0.59
C LYS A 264 -10.22 -17.63 1.41
N ASN A 265 -9.24 -16.84 1.01
CA ASN A 265 -7.93 -16.76 1.65
C ASN A 265 -7.93 -15.67 2.72
N THR A 266 -7.69 -16.07 3.96
CA THR A 266 -7.79 -15.24 5.16
C THR A 266 -6.56 -15.46 6.05
N ASP A 267 -6.51 -14.80 7.22
CA ASP A 267 -5.44 -15.05 8.20
C ASP A 267 -5.50 -16.49 8.74
N ALA A 268 -6.70 -17.06 8.86
CA ALA A 268 -6.90 -18.37 9.48
C ALA A 268 -6.37 -19.56 8.66
N ASN A 269 -6.24 -19.42 7.34
CA ASN A 269 -5.81 -20.50 6.44
C ASN A 269 -4.49 -20.22 5.73
N GLN A 270 -3.70 -19.28 6.24
CA GLN A 270 -2.34 -19.09 5.75
C GLN A 270 -1.39 -20.16 6.31
N GLN A 271 -0.30 -20.39 5.60
CA GLN A 271 0.77 -21.26 6.03
C GLN A 271 2.08 -20.46 6.02
N TYR A 272 2.95 -20.78 6.97
CA TYR A 272 4.24 -20.10 7.12
C TYR A 272 5.37 -21.09 6.95
N LEU A 273 6.43 -20.62 6.32
CA LEU A 273 7.73 -21.28 6.30
C LEU A 273 8.77 -20.27 6.76
N GLU A 274 9.35 -20.51 7.92
CA GLU A 274 10.35 -19.62 8.52
C GLU A 274 11.70 -20.35 8.59
N LYS A 275 12.79 -19.61 8.34
CA LYS A 275 14.14 -20.07 8.59
C LYS A 275 14.96 -18.96 9.21
N ASN A 276 15.43 -19.21 10.42
CA ASN A 276 16.37 -18.36 11.10
C ASN A 276 17.79 -18.66 10.64
N HIS A 277 18.53 -17.61 10.27
CA HIS A 277 19.95 -17.71 9.93
C HIS A 277 20.73 -16.74 10.81
N HIS A 278 21.63 -17.29 11.63
CA HIS A 278 22.48 -16.49 12.51
C HIS A 278 23.87 -16.36 11.88
N TYR A 279 24.25 -15.13 11.56
CA TYR A 279 25.62 -14.82 11.17
C TYR A 279 26.53 -14.78 12.40
N THR A 280 27.78 -15.20 12.24
CA THR A 280 28.80 -15.04 13.28
C THR A 280 28.96 -13.56 13.62
N ILE A 281 28.88 -13.21 14.91
CA ILE A 281 29.07 -11.84 15.40
C ILE A 281 30.44 -11.34 14.91
N GLY A 282 30.46 -10.14 14.33
CA GLY A 282 31.68 -9.52 13.82
C GLY A 282 32.10 -9.99 12.43
N LYS A 283 31.29 -10.75 11.69
CA LYS A 283 31.53 -11.06 10.27
C LYS A 283 31.61 -9.74 9.47
N PRO A 284 32.77 -9.36 8.92
CA PRO A 284 32.87 -8.14 8.12
C PRO A 284 32.20 -8.38 6.76
N LEU A 285 31.28 -7.49 6.39
CA LEU A 285 30.80 -7.36 5.02
C LEU A 285 31.54 -6.20 4.38
N TYR A 286 32.50 -6.51 3.50
CA TYR A 286 33.23 -5.49 2.75
C TYR A 286 32.36 -4.92 1.62
N SER A 287 32.68 -3.71 1.18
CA SER A 287 32.01 -3.10 0.02
C SER A 287 32.07 -4.04 -1.20
N GLY A 288 30.91 -4.35 -1.78
CA GLY A 288 30.77 -5.30 -2.89
C GLY A 288 30.82 -6.78 -2.51
N GLY A 289 30.99 -7.11 -1.22
CA GLY A 289 30.86 -8.47 -0.70
C GLY A 289 29.40 -8.93 -0.77
N LEU A 290 29.20 -10.19 -1.15
CA LEU A 290 27.89 -10.83 -1.16
C LEU A 290 27.86 -11.94 -0.11
N ASP A 291 26.79 -11.97 0.66
CA ASP A 291 26.48 -13.05 1.59
C ASP A 291 25.08 -13.55 1.30
N THR A 292 24.91 -14.88 1.23
CA THR A 292 23.65 -15.48 0.77
C THR A 292 23.13 -16.48 1.77
N SER A 293 21.81 -16.46 1.96
CA SER A 293 21.07 -17.49 2.68
C SER A 293 19.94 -17.98 1.79
N ALA A 294 19.63 -19.26 1.85
CA ALA A 294 18.60 -19.88 1.05
C ALA A 294 17.64 -20.69 1.93
N LEU A 295 16.36 -20.66 1.57
CA LEU A 295 15.29 -21.46 2.16
C LEU A 295 14.67 -22.32 1.05
N THR A 296 14.69 -23.63 1.25
CA THR A 296 14.04 -24.57 0.32
C THR A 296 12.55 -24.63 0.63
N MET A 297 11.71 -24.30 -0.36
CA MET A 297 10.26 -24.40 -0.22
C MET A 297 9.80 -25.84 -0.39
N ALA A 298 8.91 -26.30 0.50
CA ALA A 298 8.22 -27.56 0.34
C ALA A 298 7.25 -27.50 -0.86
N SER A 299 7.04 -28.63 -1.54
CA SER A 299 6.06 -28.75 -2.62
C SER A 299 4.65 -28.49 -2.11
N GLY A 300 3.85 -27.72 -2.87
CA GLY A 300 2.43 -27.49 -2.56
C GLY A 300 2.12 -26.15 -1.89
N LEU A 301 3.13 -25.31 -1.63
CA LEU A 301 2.93 -23.93 -1.19
C LEU A 301 2.93 -22.96 -2.36
N ASN A 302 1.95 -22.06 -2.39
CA ASN A 302 1.98 -20.88 -3.26
C ASN A 302 2.52 -19.70 -2.45
N VAL A 303 3.60 -19.08 -2.93
CA VAL A 303 4.16 -17.90 -2.30
C VAL A 303 3.29 -16.69 -2.62
N GLU A 304 2.75 -16.08 -1.58
CA GLU A 304 2.04 -14.80 -1.69
C GLU A 304 2.94 -13.65 -1.25
N GLN A 305 3.68 -13.83 -0.15
CA GLN A 305 4.47 -12.80 0.50
C GLN A 305 5.77 -13.39 1.06
N VAL A 306 6.81 -12.55 1.12
CA VAL A 306 8.09 -12.87 1.73
C VAL A 306 8.46 -11.71 2.64
N GLU A 307 8.68 -11.99 3.92
CA GLU A 307 9.20 -11.04 4.89
C GLU A 307 10.63 -11.44 5.26
N VAL A 308 11.53 -10.45 5.37
CA VAL A 308 12.91 -10.65 5.79
C VAL A 308 13.14 -9.79 7.04
N ASP A 309 13.11 -10.44 8.21
CA ASP A 309 13.50 -9.81 9.46
C ASP A 309 15.04 -9.84 9.56
N PHE A 310 15.65 -8.66 9.46
CA PHE A 310 17.10 -8.50 9.46
C PHE A 310 17.56 -7.64 10.63
N SER A 311 18.56 -8.14 11.37
CA SER A 311 19.20 -7.42 12.47
C SER A 311 20.70 -7.39 12.27
N ALA A 312 21.29 -6.20 12.21
CA ALA A 312 22.73 -6.03 12.15
C ALA A 312 23.18 -4.70 12.77
N ASN A 313 24.42 -4.69 13.24
CA ASN A 313 25.14 -3.48 13.60
C ASN A 313 25.91 -2.99 12.36
N VAL A 314 25.46 -1.88 11.79
CA VAL A 314 26.08 -1.26 10.61
C VAL A 314 26.58 0.13 10.96
N GLY A 315 27.72 0.53 10.39
CA GLY A 315 28.27 1.86 10.63
C GLY A 315 27.36 2.97 10.10
N ARG A 316 26.90 2.83 8.85
CA ARG A 316 25.93 3.73 8.22
C ARG A 316 24.84 2.90 7.54
N LEU A 317 23.59 3.11 7.96
CA LEU A 317 22.43 2.36 7.45
C LEU A 317 22.28 2.45 5.93
N GLY A 318 22.53 3.62 5.34
CA GLY A 318 22.39 3.87 3.90
C GLY A 318 23.39 3.12 3.00
N ASP A 319 24.43 2.52 3.58
CA ASP A 319 25.43 1.75 2.81
C ASP A 319 25.01 0.28 2.65
N LEU A 320 24.00 -0.18 3.41
CA LEU A 320 23.49 -1.54 3.34
C LEU A 320 22.44 -1.68 2.25
N THR A 321 22.58 -2.71 1.42
CA THR A 321 21.54 -3.13 0.46
C THR A 321 21.11 -4.56 0.78
N ILE A 322 19.80 -4.78 0.89
CA ILE A 322 19.17 -6.10 1.00
C ILE A 322 18.43 -6.34 -0.30
N ASN A 323 18.77 -7.41 -1.02
CA ASN A 323 18.24 -7.76 -2.34
C ASN A 323 17.62 -9.15 -2.35
#